data_AF-A0A7W9GDK0-F1
#
_entry.id   AF-A0A7W9GDK0-F1
#
_cell.length_a   1.000
_cell.length_b   1.000
_cell.length_c   1.000
_cell.angle_alpha   90.00
_cell.angle_beta   90.00
_cell.angle_gamma   90.00
#
_symmetry.space_group_name_H-M   'P 1'
#
loop_
_entity.id
_entity.type
_entity.pdbx_description
1 polymer ?
#
loop_
_entity_poly.entity_id
_entity_poly.type
_entity_poly.pdbx_seq_one_letter_code
_entity_poly.pdbx_strand_id
1 'polypeptide(L)'
;MAQEIAAAGAGTDRKTLSTRTGLSPRRLTLLLDLLERAGAVRLSARHIEPAPDAPAPGTAADLARHLAERRRDVERTRLEMMRHYAETDDCRRRFLLGYFGEQLPATPAATATPAWQAPPNAGRRRLDRSPRTPAWSIARRGRARSSNAARTA
;
A
#
# COMPACT_ATOMS: atom_id res chain seq x y z
N MET A 1 12.37 -18.99 -15.86
CA MET A 1 13.31 -18.76 -14.72
C MET A 1 13.22 -19.86 -13.67
N ALA A 2 12.08 -20.11 -13.02
CA ALA A 2 11.98 -21.18 -12.01
C ALA A 2 12.41 -22.55 -12.55
N GLN A 3 12.01 -22.87 -13.79
CA GLN A 3 12.47 -24.06 -14.51
C GLN A 3 13.99 -24.07 -14.76
N GLU A 4 14.58 -22.93 -15.12
CA GLU A 4 16.03 -22.82 -15.36
C GLU A 4 16.84 -23.04 -14.08
N ILE A 5 16.33 -22.58 -12.93
CA ILE A 5 17.00 -22.78 -11.64
C ILE A 5 16.88 -24.25 -11.21
N ALA A 6 15.71 -24.86 -11.40
CA ALA A 6 15.54 -26.29 -11.17
C ALA A 6 16.43 -27.14 -12.09
N ALA A 7 16.61 -26.73 -13.34
CA ALA A 7 17.44 -27.43 -14.32
C ALA A 7 18.95 -27.19 -14.16
N ALA A 8 19.37 -26.05 -13.62
CA ALA A 8 20.78 -25.72 -13.42
C ALA A 8 21.41 -26.41 -12.20
N GLY A 9 20.60 -26.88 -11.26
CA GLY A 9 21.07 -27.57 -10.05
C GLY A 9 21.64 -26.64 -8.98
N ALA A 10 22.05 -27.22 -7.86
CA ALA A 10 22.56 -26.47 -6.70
C ALA A 10 23.83 -25.68 -7.04
N GLY A 11 23.92 -24.44 -6.54
CA GLY A 11 25.14 -23.62 -6.60
C GLY A 11 25.29 -22.73 -7.84
N THR A 12 24.24 -22.52 -8.64
CA THR A 12 24.32 -21.73 -9.88
C THR A 12 24.57 -20.24 -9.60
N ASP A 13 25.47 -19.61 -10.35
CA ASP A 13 25.75 -18.17 -10.21
C ASP A 13 24.79 -17.28 -11.04
N ARG A 14 24.73 -15.99 -10.68
CA ARG A 14 23.87 -15.01 -11.37
C ARG A 14 24.27 -14.80 -12.83
N LYS A 15 25.56 -14.91 -13.15
CA LYS A 15 26.07 -14.65 -14.51
C LYS A 15 25.58 -15.74 -15.47
N THR A 16 25.71 -17.00 -15.07
CA THR A 16 25.24 -18.17 -15.80
C THR A 16 23.73 -18.11 -16.02
N LEU A 17 22.96 -17.80 -14.98
CA LEU A 17 21.50 -17.64 -15.12
C LEU A 17 21.13 -16.48 -16.05
N SER A 18 21.82 -15.34 -15.97
CA SER A 18 21.60 -14.22 -16.88
C SER A 18 21.84 -14.61 -18.34
N THR A 19 22.95 -15.31 -18.63
CA THR A 19 23.26 -15.79 -19.98
C THR A 19 22.22 -16.80 -20.49
N ARG A 20 21.82 -17.77 -19.66
CA ARG A 20 20.83 -18.79 -20.04
C ARG A 20 19.43 -18.21 -20.28
N THR A 21 19.03 -17.25 -19.47
CA THR A 21 17.68 -16.67 -19.53
C THR A 21 17.57 -15.45 -20.44
N GLY A 22 18.70 -14.89 -20.89
CA GLY A 22 18.75 -13.62 -21.63
C GLY A 22 18.27 -12.40 -20.83
N LEU A 23 18.16 -12.51 -19.50
CA LEU A 23 17.63 -11.45 -18.66
C LEU A 23 18.70 -10.45 -18.25
N SER A 24 18.33 -9.16 -18.25
CA SER A 24 19.18 -8.11 -17.68
C SER A 24 19.46 -8.35 -16.18
N PRO A 25 20.61 -7.90 -15.64
CA PRO A 25 20.97 -8.09 -14.23
C PRO A 25 19.91 -7.55 -13.26
N ARG A 26 19.27 -6.43 -13.61
CA ARG A 26 18.20 -5.82 -12.81
C ARG A 26 16.97 -6.73 -12.77
N ARG A 27 16.53 -7.25 -13.92
CA ARG A 27 15.36 -8.12 -14.01
C ARG A 27 15.62 -9.48 -13.36
N LEU A 28 16.84 -10.01 -13.50
CA LEU A 28 17.27 -11.21 -12.81
C LEU A 28 17.18 -11.06 -11.29
N THR A 29 17.76 -9.99 -10.74
CA THR A 29 17.71 -9.70 -9.30
C THR A 29 16.28 -9.62 -8.77
N LEU A 30 15.40 -8.93 -9.52
CA LEU A 30 14.00 -8.74 -9.12
C LEU A 30 13.23 -10.07 -9.09
N LEU A 31 13.42 -10.91 -10.10
CA LEU A 31 12.75 -12.22 -10.14
C LEU A 31 13.33 -13.21 -9.13
N LEU A 32 14.63 -13.15 -8.82
CA LEU A 32 15.23 -13.96 -7.77
C LEU A 32 14.69 -13.59 -6.38
N ASP A 33 14.54 -12.29 -6.07
CA ASP A 33 13.92 -11.84 -4.81
C ASP A 33 12.46 -12.34 -4.70
N LEU A 34 11.70 -12.31 -5.79
CA LEU A 34 10.34 -12.86 -5.81
C LEU A 34 10.29 -14.38 -5.61
N LEU A 35 11.22 -15.12 -6.24
CA LEU A 35 11.30 -16.57 -6.10
C LEU A 35 11.81 -17.00 -4.72
N GLU A 36 12.71 -16.23 -4.11
CA GLU A 36 13.15 -16.44 -2.72
C GLU A 36 11.99 -16.25 -1.74
N ARG A 37 11.21 -15.17 -1.90
CA ARG A 37 9.99 -14.93 -1.11
C ARG A 37 8.91 -15.99 -1.35
N ALA A 38 8.85 -16.56 -2.54
CA ALA A 38 7.98 -17.69 -2.87
C ALA A 38 8.49 -19.03 -2.33
N GLY A 39 9.65 -19.05 -1.65
CA GLY A 39 10.25 -20.26 -1.08
C GLY A 39 10.89 -21.20 -2.11
N ALA A 40 11.10 -20.74 -3.35
CA ALA A 40 11.65 -21.58 -4.42
C ALA A 40 13.17 -21.67 -4.40
N VAL A 41 13.85 -20.63 -3.89
CA VAL A 41 15.31 -20.55 -3.88
C VAL A 41 15.81 -19.94 -2.58
N ARG A 42 17.06 -20.24 -2.24
CA ARG A 42 17.85 -19.53 -1.23
C ARG A 42 18.95 -18.74 -1.94
N LEU A 43 19.07 -17.46 -1.63
CA LEU A 43 20.12 -16.62 -2.20
C LEU A 43 21.30 -16.51 -1.22
N SER A 44 22.48 -16.89 -1.69
CA SER A 44 23.75 -16.63 -1.03
C SER A 44 24.46 -15.45 -1.70
N ALA A 45 25.59 -15.00 -1.14
CA ALA A 45 26.37 -13.91 -1.71
C ALA A 45 26.81 -14.17 -3.17
N ARG A 46 27.10 -15.43 -3.52
CA ARG A 46 27.60 -15.83 -4.85
C ARG A 46 26.75 -16.87 -5.57
N HIS A 47 25.96 -17.64 -4.82
CA HIS A 47 25.26 -18.82 -5.33
C HIS A 47 23.76 -18.72 -5.14
N ILE A 48 23.04 -19.36 -6.04
CA ILE A 48 21.59 -19.52 -6.01
C ILE A 48 21.33 -21.02 -5.91
N GLU A 49 20.59 -21.40 -4.89
CA GLU A 49 20.28 -22.80 -4.59
C GLU A 49 18.77 -22.97 -4.56
N PRO A 50 18.22 -24.08 -5.10
CA PRO A 50 16.84 -24.45 -4.81
C PRO A 50 16.63 -24.59 -3.30
N ALA A 51 15.50 -24.13 -2.80
CA ALA A 51 15.15 -24.38 -1.39
C ALA A 51 14.92 -25.88 -1.15
N PRO A 52 15.19 -26.41 0.06
CA PRO A 52 15.02 -27.84 0.35
C PRO A 52 13.58 -28.33 0.14
N ASP A 53 12.59 -27.49 0.45
CA ASP A 53 11.16 -27.75 0.25
C ASP A 53 10.58 -26.88 -0.88
N ALA A 54 11.38 -26.65 -1.94
CA ALA A 54 10.97 -25.78 -3.03
C ALA A 54 9.69 -26.31 -3.72
N PRO A 55 8.67 -25.44 -3.93
CA PRO A 55 7.51 -25.82 -4.71
C PRO A 55 7.90 -26.12 -6.17
N ALA A 56 7.07 -26.91 -6.86
CA ALA A 56 7.25 -27.21 -8.28
C ALA A 56 7.40 -25.91 -9.10
N PRO A 57 8.21 -25.87 -10.17
CA PRO A 57 8.55 -24.63 -10.87
C PRO A 57 7.36 -23.79 -11.35
N GLY A 58 6.26 -24.43 -11.75
CA GLY A 58 5.01 -23.75 -12.12
C GLY A 58 4.38 -23.05 -10.91
N THR A 59 4.17 -23.79 -9.83
CA THR A 59 3.65 -23.26 -8.56
C THR A 59 4.53 -22.14 -7.99
N ALA A 60 5.86 -22.31 -8.03
CA ALA A 60 6.81 -21.28 -7.63
C ALA A 60 6.63 -19.98 -8.43
N ALA A 61 6.46 -20.09 -9.75
CA ALA A 61 6.24 -18.96 -10.63
C ALA A 61 4.90 -18.27 -10.35
N ASP A 62 3.84 -19.03 -10.08
CA ASP A 62 2.54 -18.49 -9.72
C ASP A 62 2.55 -17.76 -8.38
N LEU A 63 3.18 -18.34 -7.36
CA LEU A 63 3.37 -17.67 -6.07
C LEU A 63 4.18 -16.37 -6.22
N ALA A 64 5.29 -16.40 -6.96
CA ALA A 64 6.10 -15.23 -7.24
C ALA A 64 5.32 -14.14 -8.01
N ARG A 65 4.47 -14.55 -8.97
CA ARG A 65 3.58 -13.65 -9.70
C ARG A 65 2.54 -13.01 -8.78
N HIS A 66 1.91 -13.79 -7.91
CA HIS A 66 0.95 -13.26 -6.92
C HIS A 66 1.60 -12.28 -5.95
N LEU A 67 2.83 -12.54 -5.49
CA LEU A 67 3.59 -11.59 -4.67
C LEU A 67 3.85 -10.28 -5.42
N ALA A 68 4.20 -10.35 -6.71
CA ALA A 68 4.39 -9.16 -7.54
C ALA A 68 3.09 -8.38 -7.78
N GLU A 69 1.98 -9.07 -8.02
CA GLU A 69 0.64 -8.48 -8.16
C GLU A 69 0.22 -7.75 -6.89
N ARG A 70 0.33 -8.39 -5.72
CA ARG A 70 0.04 -7.77 -4.41
C ARG A 70 0.86 -6.50 -4.19
N ARG A 71 2.15 -6.51 -4.54
CA ARG A 71 2.98 -5.31 -4.45
C ARG A 71 2.47 -4.20 -5.37
N ARG A 72 2.13 -4.52 -6.62
CA ARG A 72 1.57 -3.55 -7.58
C ARG A 72 0.26 -2.96 -7.09
N ASP A 73 -0.60 -3.76 -6.45
CA ASP A 73 -1.85 -3.27 -5.87
C ASP A 73 -1.61 -2.26 -4.75
N VAL A 74 -0.65 -2.52 -3.87
CA VAL A 74 -0.25 -1.59 -2.81
C VAL A 74 0.29 -0.29 -3.40
N GLU A 75 1.21 -0.38 -4.37
CA GLU A 75 1.78 0.81 -5.03
C GLU A 75 0.71 1.62 -5.78
N ARG A 76 -0.21 0.94 -6.47
CA ARG A 76 -1.36 1.58 -7.15
C ARG A 76 -2.24 2.33 -6.14
N THR A 77 -2.62 1.67 -5.05
CA THR A 77 -3.44 2.28 -3.99
C THR A 77 -2.72 3.51 -3.42
N ARG A 78 -1.40 3.42 -3.21
CA ARG A 78 -0.60 4.55 -2.72
C ARG A 78 -0.59 5.72 -3.71
N LEU A 79 -0.43 5.45 -5.00
CA LEU A 79 -0.48 6.49 -6.04
C LEU A 79 -1.87 7.12 -6.13
N GLU A 80 -2.94 6.33 -6.04
CA GLU A 80 -4.31 6.83 -5.99
C GLU A 80 -4.52 7.76 -4.79
N MET A 81 -3.96 7.42 -3.62
CA MET A 81 -3.99 8.31 -2.45
C MET A 81 -3.20 9.60 -2.66
N MET A 82 -2.00 9.54 -3.26
CA MET A 82 -1.23 10.75 -3.56
C MET A 82 -1.92 11.64 -4.61
N ARG A 83 -2.63 11.04 -5.56
CA ARG A 83 -3.48 11.75 -6.51
C ARG A 83 -4.60 12.50 -5.78
N HIS A 84 -5.31 11.85 -4.87
CA HIS A 84 -6.35 12.50 -4.06
C HIS A 84 -5.80 13.67 -3.22
N TYR A 85 -4.55 13.59 -2.75
CA TYR A 85 -3.89 14.72 -2.07
C TYR A 85 -3.67 15.91 -3.01
N ALA A 86 -3.19 15.66 -4.22
CA ALA A 86 -2.92 16.70 -5.21
C ALA A 86 -4.20 17.37 -5.73
N GLU A 87 -5.28 16.59 -5.84
CA GLU A 87 -6.61 17.05 -6.29
C GLU A 87 -7.49 17.58 -5.14
N THR A 88 -6.99 17.58 -3.89
CA THR A 88 -7.76 17.98 -2.71
C THR A 88 -7.87 19.51 -2.61
N ASP A 89 -9.10 20.01 -2.62
CA ASP A 89 -9.45 21.40 -2.24
C ASP A 89 -9.76 21.55 -0.74
N ASP A 90 -9.74 20.43 0.00
CA ASP A 90 -9.99 20.36 1.44
C ASP A 90 -8.73 20.65 2.28
N CYS A 91 -8.88 20.70 3.61
CA CYS A 91 -7.78 20.85 4.57
C CYS A 91 -6.74 19.73 4.38
N ARG A 92 -5.61 20.09 3.75
CA ARG A 92 -4.46 19.18 3.51
C ARG A 92 -3.97 18.47 4.77
N ARG A 93 -4.01 19.15 5.92
CA ARG A 93 -3.65 18.55 7.22
C ARG A 93 -4.57 17.38 7.57
N ARG A 94 -5.89 17.54 7.40
CA ARG A 94 -6.88 16.48 7.65
C ARG A 94 -6.64 15.28 6.74
N PHE A 95 -6.33 15.53 5.46
CA PHE A 95 -5.99 14.46 4.50
C PHE A 95 -4.77 13.65 4.95
N LEU A 96 -3.66 14.33 5.28
CA LEU A 96 -2.42 13.68 5.68
C LEU A 96 -2.59 12.85 6.96
N LEU A 97 -3.30 13.39 7.96
CA LEU A 97 -3.60 12.65 9.18
C LEU A 97 -4.40 11.38 8.86
N GLY A 98 -5.46 11.49 8.05
CA GLY A 98 -6.25 10.33 7.64
C GLY A 98 -5.45 9.28 6.87
N TYR A 99 -4.51 9.70 6.02
CA TYR A 99 -3.62 8.79 5.29
C TYR A 99 -2.70 7.97 6.23
N PHE A 100 -2.22 8.57 7.32
CA PHE A 100 -1.43 7.88 8.35
C PHE A 100 -2.29 7.16 9.41
N GLY A 101 -3.62 7.21 9.30
CA GLY A 101 -4.54 6.61 10.27
C GLY A 101 -4.75 7.46 11.53
N GLU A 102 -4.31 8.72 11.52
CA GLU A 102 -4.51 9.69 12.59
C GLU A 102 -5.76 10.55 12.37
N GLN A 103 -6.26 11.16 13.44
CA GLN A 103 -7.41 12.08 13.37
C GLN A 103 -7.02 13.48 13.83
N LEU A 104 -7.63 14.48 13.21
CA LEU A 104 -7.53 15.84 13.70
C LEU A 104 -8.29 15.92 15.03
N PRO A 105 -7.65 16.36 16.13
CA PRO A 105 -8.36 16.56 17.39
C PRO A 105 -9.50 17.56 17.16
N ALA A 106 -10.68 17.24 17.69
CA ALA A 106 -11.84 18.13 17.64
C ALA A 106 -11.61 19.29 18.60
N THR A 107 -10.84 20.29 18.20
CA THR A 107 -10.96 21.61 18.83
C THR A 107 -12.21 22.27 18.26
N PRO A 108 -13.17 22.71 19.11
CA PRO A 108 -14.23 23.56 18.62
C PRO A 108 -13.57 24.81 18.04
N ALA A 109 -13.95 25.16 16.81
CA ALA A 109 -13.40 26.27 16.02
C ALA A 109 -13.65 27.67 16.64
N ALA A 110 -14.02 27.75 17.92
CA ALA A 110 -14.30 29.00 18.61
C ALA A 110 -13.07 29.62 19.31
N THR A 111 -12.03 28.85 19.66
CA THR A 111 -10.85 29.40 20.36
C THR A 111 -9.58 28.60 20.10
N ALA A 112 -9.15 28.53 18.85
CA ALA A 112 -7.77 28.15 18.57
C ALA A 112 -7.29 28.85 17.30
N THR A 113 -6.75 30.05 17.45
CA THR A 113 -5.86 30.62 16.46
C THR A 113 -4.62 29.72 16.39
N PRO A 114 -4.33 29.06 15.26
CA PRO A 114 -3.04 28.40 15.13
C PRO A 114 -1.94 29.46 15.18
N ALA A 115 -0.82 29.16 15.85
CA ALA A 115 0.22 30.11 16.28
C ALA A 115 0.88 30.96 15.16
N TRP A 116 0.56 30.72 13.89
CA TRP A 116 1.12 31.44 12.74
C TRP A 116 0.12 32.41 12.07
N GLN A 117 -1.13 32.56 12.56
CA GLN A 117 -2.16 33.47 11.98
C GLN A 117 -3.16 34.10 12.98
N ALA A 118 -2.74 34.93 13.93
CA ALA A 118 -3.65 35.99 14.44
C ALA A 118 -3.54 37.21 13.49
N PRO A 119 -4.63 37.72 12.84
CA PRO A 119 -4.50 38.85 11.93
C PRO A 119 -5.00 40.17 12.57
N PRO A 120 -4.46 41.36 12.23
CA PRO A 120 -5.07 42.61 12.70
C PRO A 120 -6.45 42.87 12.07
N ASN A 121 -6.86 42.16 11.01
CA ASN A 121 -8.19 42.30 10.43
C ASN A 121 -8.69 41.03 9.72
N ALA A 122 -9.60 40.34 10.41
CA ALA A 122 -10.41 39.26 9.87
C ALA A 122 -11.39 39.76 8.79
N GLY A 123 -11.33 39.19 7.59
CA GLY A 123 -12.40 39.33 6.62
C GLY A 123 -11.98 39.09 5.18
N ARG A 124 -12.36 37.93 4.62
CA ARG A 124 -13.11 37.80 3.35
C ARG A 124 -13.53 36.35 3.12
N ARG A 125 -14.60 36.20 2.34
CA ARG A 125 -15.72 35.26 2.48
C ARG A 125 -15.57 33.91 1.77
N ARG A 126 -16.42 32.98 2.22
CA ARG A 126 -17.12 31.84 1.58
C ARG A 126 -16.50 31.23 0.31
N LEU A 127 -16.18 29.94 0.42
CA LEU A 127 -16.47 28.97 -0.62
C LEU A 127 -17.39 27.90 -0.02
N ASP A 128 -18.64 27.95 -0.44
CA ASP A 128 -19.60 26.88 -0.31
C ASP A 128 -19.30 25.80 -1.35
N ARG A 129 -18.95 24.59 -0.88
CA ARG A 129 -19.45 23.36 -1.50
C ARG A 129 -19.33 22.22 -0.51
N SER A 130 -20.48 21.63 -0.23
CA SER A 130 -20.67 20.49 0.66
C SER A 130 -19.72 19.32 0.30
N PRO A 131 -19.10 18.63 1.27
CA PRO A 131 -18.30 17.46 0.98
C PRO A 131 -19.21 16.26 0.73
N ARG A 132 -19.21 15.77 -0.52
CA ARG A 132 -19.47 14.35 -0.75
C ARG A 132 -18.35 13.59 -0.06
N THR A 133 -18.66 12.89 1.02
CA THR A 133 -17.70 12.01 1.69
C THR A 133 -17.25 10.92 0.73
N PRO A 134 -15.94 10.67 0.58
CA PRO A 134 -15.47 9.54 -0.21
C PRO A 134 -15.88 8.23 0.46
N ALA A 135 -16.29 7.26 -0.37
CA ALA A 135 -16.97 6.02 0.02
C ALA A 135 -16.18 5.13 1.01
N TRP A 136 -14.87 5.34 1.17
CA TRP A 136 -14.04 4.55 2.10
C TRP A 136 -14.22 4.92 3.58
N SER A 137 -15.00 5.98 3.89
CA SER A 137 -15.25 6.46 5.26
C SER A 137 -16.39 5.77 6.03
N ILE A 138 -17.13 4.81 5.43
CA ILE A 138 -18.35 4.23 6.05
C ILE A 138 -18.14 2.84 6.69
N ALA A 139 -16.97 2.21 6.57
CA ALA A 139 -16.74 0.88 7.17
C ALA A 139 -16.22 0.94 8.62
N ARG A 140 -17.00 1.54 9.55
CA ARG A 140 -17.03 1.21 11.00
C ARG A 140 -17.92 2.18 11.77
N ARG A 141 -19.22 1.89 11.86
CA ARG A 141 -20.07 2.24 13.02
C ARG A 141 -21.32 1.35 12.98
N GLY A 142 -21.23 0.21 13.67
CA GLY A 142 -22.40 -0.58 14.04
C GLY A 142 -23.34 0.30 14.85
N ARG A 143 -24.58 0.46 14.38
CA ARG A 143 -25.64 1.20 15.07
C ARG A 143 -26.12 0.40 16.28
N ALA A 144 -25.98 0.98 17.46
CA ALA A 144 -26.89 0.74 18.57
C ALA A 144 -28.29 1.28 18.20
N ARG A 145 -29.34 0.57 18.59
CA ARG A 145 -30.70 1.11 18.68
C ARG A 145 -31.23 0.80 20.07
N SER A 146 -31.09 1.75 20.98
CA SER A 146 -32.04 1.95 22.07
C SER A 146 -33.12 2.89 21.54
N SER A 147 -34.38 2.49 21.64
CA SER A 147 -35.53 3.39 21.51
C SER A 147 -36.36 3.23 22.77
N ASN A 148 -36.44 4.30 23.55
CA ASN A 148 -37.40 4.47 24.61
C ASN A 148 -38.45 5.51 24.19
N ALA A 149 -39.65 5.33 24.73
CA ALA A 149 -40.72 6.29 25.01
C ALA A 149 -41.98 6.29 24.11
N ALA A 150 -43.10 5.96 24.79
CA ALA A 150 -44.45 6.56 24.78
C ALA A 150 -45.52 5.45 24.64
N ARG A 151 -46.26 5.07 25.69
CA ARG A 151 -47.38 5.78 26.36
C ARG A 151 -48.57 6.05 25.40
N THR A 152 -49.49 5.08 25.33
CA THR A 152 -50.96 5.25 25.16
C THR A 152 -51.66 3.93 25.48
N ALA A 153 -52.29 3.87 26.66
CA ALA A 153 -53.57 3.22 27.00
C ALA A 153 -53.79 3.41 28.51
#